data_AF-A0A3P1W3B1-F1
#
_entry.id   AF-A0A3P1W3B1-F1
#
_cell.length_a   1.000
_cell.length_b   1.000
_cell.length_c   1.000
_cell.angle_alpha   90.00
_cell.angle_beta   90.00
_cell.angle_gamma   90.00
#
_symmetry.space_group_name_H-M   'P 1'
#
loop_
_entity.id
_entity.type
_entity.pdbx_description
1 polymer ?
#
loop_
_entity_poly.entity_id
_entity_poly.type
_entity_poly.pdbx_seq_one_letter_code
_entity_poly.pdbx_strand_id
1 'polypeptide(L)'
;MAIIKFKKREEPEILFGIKLPLIATNFYREIKNKKQAYEIIRDTFNIADGRLINIVDVRDANDNPALVLVVYNNFVTEREKMKMDLEIEVFDFSIFEFDYNNKIDVEDVITRIKN
;
A
#
# COMPACT_ATOMS: atom_id res chain seq x y z
N MET A 1 -32.37 24.05 0.38
CA MET A 1 -31.02 24.57 0.08
C MET A 1 -30.01 23.55 0.62
N ALA A 2 -29.37 22.76 -0.25
CA ALA A 2 -28.41 21.77 0.18
C ALA A 2 -27.02 22.43 0.22
N ILE A 3 -26.43 22.53 1.41
CA ILE A 3 -25.06 22.99 1.57
C ILE A 3 -24.16 21.84 1.12
N ILE A 4 -23.61 21.93 -0.10
CA ILE A 4 -22.60 20.98 -0.59
C ILE A 4 -21.31 21.27 0.18
N LYS A 5 -20.99 20.44 1.16
CA LYS A 5 -19.71 20.49 1.87
C LYS A 5 -18.63 19.92 0.94
N PHE A 6 -17.88 20.77 0.27
CA PHE A 6 -16.65 20.36 -0.40
C PHE A 6 -15.63 19.98 0.68
N LYS A 7 -15.43 18.67 0.91
CA LYS A 7 -14.23 18.21 1.64
C LYS A 7 -13.03 18.47 0.73
N LYS A 8 -12.02 19.16 1.24
CA LYS A 8 -10.70 19.24 0.59
C LYS A 8 -10.23 17.80 0.35
N ARG A 9 -9.70 17.48 -0.84
CA ARG A 9 -9.08 16.18 -1.11
C ARG A 9 -8.01 15.98 -0.04
N GLU A 10 -8.18 15.02 0.86
CA GLU A 10 -7.13 14.66 1.80
C GLU A 10 -6.00 14.06 0.97
N GLU A 11 -4.82 14.68 1.03
CA GLU A 11 -3.63 14.11 0.41
C GLU A 11 -3.30 12.80 1.15
N PRO A 12 -3.09 11.70 0.41
CA PRO A 12 -2.75 10.43 1.02
C PRO A 12 -1.45 10.56 1.82
N GLU A 13 -1.50 10.23 3.11
CA GLU A 13 -0.35 10.22 4.00
C GLU A 13 0.27 8.82 3.98
N ILE A 14 1.48 8.70 3.46
CA ILE A 14 2.22 7.43 3.43
C ILE A 14 2.78 7.16 4.82
N LEU A 15 2.54 5.95 5.34
CA LEU A 15 3.16 5.50 6.59
C LEU A 15 4.51 4.86 6.32
N PHE A 16 4.54 3.88 5.42
CA PHE A 16 5.74 3.15 5.03
C PHE A 16 5.50 2.30 3.78
N GLY A 17 6.59 1.80 3.20
CA GLY A 17 6.57 0.78 2.16
C GLY A 17 6.98 -0.59 2.70
N ILE A 18 6.55 -1.64 2.03
CA ILE A 18 6.98 -3.02 2.25
C ILE A 18 7.53 -3.57 0.94
N LYS A 19 8.81 -3.92 0.90
CA LYS A 19 9.42 -4.55 -0.27
C LYS A 19 8.93 -5.98 -0.40
N LEU A 20 8.13 -6.26 -1.42
CA LEU A 20 7.56 -7.59 -1.64
C LEU A 20 8.63 -8.61 -2.03
N PRO A 21 8.50 -9.88 -1.61
CA PRO A 21 9.43 -10.93 -1.99
C PRO A 21 9.28 -11.23 -3.50
N LEU A 22 10.35 -11.76 -4.11
CA LEU A 22 10.40 -12.00 -5.56
C LEU A 22 9.24 -12.85 -6.07
N ILE A 23 8.85 -13.88 -5.31
CA ILE A 23 7.73 -14.74 -5.68
C ILE A 23 6.40 -13.98 -5.74
N ALA A 24 6.12 -13.12 -4.76
CA ALA A 24 4.91 -12.30 -4.75
C ALA A 24 4.95 -11.26 -5.88
N THR A 25 6.13 -10.71 -6.16
CA THR A 25 6.34 -9.78 -7.29
C THR A 25 5.98 -10.42 -8.62
N ASN A 26 6.49 -11.63 -8.87
CA ASN A 26 6.22 -12.36 -10.11
C ASN A 26 4.74 -12.71 -10.24
N PHE A 27 4.12 -13.23 -9.17
CA PHE A 27 2.69 -13.52 -9.19
C PHE A 27 1.84 -12.27 -9.42
N TYR A 28 2.14 -11.17 -8.75
CA TYR A 28 1.39 -9.92 -8.91
C TYR A 28 1.42 -9.42 -10.35
N ARG A 29 2.56 -9.55 -11.04
CA ARG A 29 2.70 -9.16 -12.45
C ARG A 29 1.82 -10.01 -13.39
N GLU A 30 1.77 -11.31 -13.15
CA GLU A 30 0.96 -12.26 -13.96
C GLU A 30 -0.55 -12.19 -13.69
N ILE A 31 -0.97 -11.75 -12.50
CA ILE A 31 -2.39 -11.67 -12.16
C ILE A 31 -3.06 -10.56 -12.99
N LYS A 32 -4.05 -10.95 -13.80
CA LYS A 32 -4.93 -10.04 -14.56
C LYS A 32 -5.92 -9.31 -13.64
N ASN A 33 -6.49 -10.02 -12.66
CA ASN A 33 -7.45 -9.44 -11.72
C ASN A 33 -6.72 -8.76 -10.56
N LYS A 34 -6.31 -7.51 -10.76
CA LYS A 34 -5.60 -6.74 -9.72
C LYS A 34 -6.40 -6.60 -8.44
N LYS A 35 -7.73 -6.48 -8.51
CA LYS A 35 -8.59 -6.37 -7.32
C LYS A 35 -8.42 -7.59 -6.39
N GLN A 36 -8.48 -8.78 -6.96
CA GLN A 36 -8.29 -10.02 -6.20
C GLN A 36 -6.87 -10.12 -5.62
N ALA A 37 -5.84 -9.66 -6.35
CA ALA A 37 -4.48 -9.60 -5.80
C ALA A 37 -4.39 -8.68 -4.58
N TYR A 38 -5.05 -7.51 -4.62
CA TYR A 38 -5.11 -6.59 -3.48
C TYR A 38 -5.83 -7.20 -2.28
N GLU A 39 -6.93 -7.93 -2.50
CA GLU A 39 -7.65 -8.64 -1.43
C GLU A 39 -6.76 -9.70 -0.77
N ILE A 40 -6.09 -10.55 -1.57
CA ILE A 40 -5.15 -11.56 -1.05
C ILE A 40 -4.02 -10.92 -0.24
N ILE A 41 -3.45 -9.81 -0.74
CA ILE A 41 -2.37 -9.09 -0.04
C ILE A 41 -2.86 -8.51 1.29
N ARG A 42 -4.08 -7.97 1.33
CA ARG A 42 -4.69 -7.46 2.57
C ARG A 42 -4.83 -8.58 3.60
N ASP A 43 -5.42 -9.70 3.21
CA ASP A 43 -5.64 -10.83 4.10
C ASP A 43 -4.31 -11.42 4.60
N THR A 44 -3.33 -11.54 3.71
CA THR A 44 -2.01 -12.14 4.02
C THR A 44 -1.23 -11.30 5.03
N PHE A 45 -1.25 -9.98 4.88
CA PHE A 45 -0.51 -9.06 5.74
C PHE A 45 -1.33 -8.50 6.91
N ASN A 46 -2.56 -9.01 7.11
CA ASN A 46 -3.50 -8.51 8.12
C ASN A 46 -3.70 -6.99 8.03
N ILE A 47 -4.02 -6.48 6.85
CA ILE A 47 -4.26 -5.05 6.62
C ILE A 47 -5.75 -4.77 6.80
N ALA A 48 -6.09 -3.72 7.56
CA ALA A 48 -7.47 -3.38 7.84
C ALA A 48 -8.27 -3.03 6.58
N ASP A 49 -9.55 -3.45 6.56
CA ASP A 49 -10.46 -3.16 5.47
C ASP A 49 -10.60 -1.65 5.22
N GLY A 50 -10.55 -1.27 3.94
CA GLY A 50 -10.61 0.13 3.53
C GLY A 50 -9.32 0.91 3.73
N ARG A 51 -8.28 0.36 4.38
CA ARG A 51 -6.96 1.01 4.40
C ARG A 51 -6.44 1.16 2.98
N LEU A 52 -6.01 2.38 2.67
CA LEU A 52 -5.43 2.69 1.37
C LEU A 52 -4.06 2.02 1.28
N ILE A 53 -3.92 1.23 0.22
CA ILE A 53 -2.67 0.57 -0.16
C ILE A 53 -2.48 0.70 -1.67
N ASN A 54 -1.22 0.82 -2.07
CA ASN A 54 -0.81 0.87 -3.46
C ASN A 54 0.42 -0.03 -3.67
N ILE A 55 0.56 -0.60 -4.86
CA ILE A 55 1.76 -1.36 -5.23
C ILE A 55 2.44 -0.60 -6.34
N VAL A 56 3.69 -0.23 -6.11
CA VAL A 56 4.50 0.55 -7.04
C VAL A 56 5.73 -0.24 -7.48
N ASP A 57 6.04 -0.17 -8.77
CA ASP A 57 7.31 -0.67 -9.29
C ASP A 57 8.42 0.31 -8.93
N VAL A 58 9.47 -0.19 -8.30
CA VAL A 58 10.67 0.58 -7.93
C VAL A 58 11.91 -0.09 -8.47
N ARG A 59 13.01 0.66 -8.52
CA ARG A 59 14.35 0.12 -8.74
C ARG A 59 15.18 0.31 -7.48
N ASP A 60 15.91 -0.74 -7.10
CA ASP A 60 16.84 -0.64 -5.97
C ASP A 60 18.12 0.13 -6.37
N ALA A 61 19.04 0.31 -5.41
CA ALA A 61 20.31 0.99 -5.66
C ALA A 61 21.22 0.30 -6.70
N ASN A 62 20.95 -0.97 -7.02
CA ASN A 62 21.66 -1.78 -8.01
C ASN A 62 20.87 -1.91 -9.33
N ASP A 63 19.83 -1.08 -9.53
CA ASP A 63 18.96 -1.06 -10.70
C ASP A 63 18.09 -2.33 -10.88
N ASN A 64 17.96 -3.17 -9.83
CA ASN A 64 17.10 -4.34 -9.88
C ASN A 64 15.63 -3.92 -9.70
N PRO A 65 14.71 -4.48 -10.50
CA PRO A 65 13.29 -4.21 -10.35
C PRO A 65 12.74 -4.87 -9.08
N ALA A 66 12.01 -4.11 -8.28
CA ALA A 66 11.29 -4.60 -7.11
C ALA A 66 9.87 -4.03 -7.07
N LEU A 67 8.98 -4.67 -6.31
CA LEU A 67 7.68 -4.10 -5.98
C LEU A 67 7.64 -3.69 -4.52
N VAL A 68 7.09 -2.51 -4.28
CA VAL A 68 6.85 -2.01 -2.92
C VAL A 68 5.35 -1.85 -2.73
N LEU A 69 4.83 -2.52 -1.70
CA LEU A 69 3.49 -2.28 -1.17
C LEU A 69 3.56 -1.06 -0.26
N VAL A 70 2.98 0.04 -0.70
CA VAL A 70 2.89 1.30 0.04
C VAL A 70 1.63 1.29 0.88
N VAL A 71 1.79 1.51 2.18
CA VAL A 71 0.73 1.52 3.18
C VAL A 71 0.49 2.96 3.62
N TYR A 72 -0.75 3.40 3.54
CA TYR A 72 -1.15 4.76 3.89
C TYR A 72 -1.91 4.78 5.21
N ASN A 73 -1.92 5.96 5.84
CA ASN A 73 -2.69 6.21 7.05
C ASN A 73 -4.20 6.27 6.77
N ASN A 74 -4.56 6.66 5.55
CA ASN A 74 -5.94 6.94 5.14
C ASN A 74 -6.77 5.67 4.97
N PHE A 75 -8.06 5.81 5.26
CA PHE A 75 -9.11 4.84 4.93
C PHE A 75 -10.00 5.42 3.85
N VAL A 76 -10.23 4.67 2.79
CA VAL A 76 -10.94 5.15 1.61
C VAL A 76 -11.91 4.09 1.10
N THR A 77 -13.02 4.53 0.55
CA THR A 77 -13.91 3.66 -0.23
C THR A 77 -13.34 3.42 -1.62
N GLU A 78 -13.77 2.35 -2.29
CA GLU A 78 -13.37 2.08 -3.69
C GLU A 78 -13.67 3.26 -4.63
N ARG A 79 -14.78 3.98 -4.40
CA ARG A 79 -15.14 5.17 -5.20
C ARG A 79 -14.18 6.34 -5.00
N GLU A 80 -13.64 6.50 -3.80
CA GLU A 80 -12.66 7.53 -3.49
C GLU A 80 -11.29 7.16 -4.05
N LYS A 81 -10.89 5.89 -3.91
CA LYS A 81 -9.64 5.35 -4.45
C LYS A 81 -9.52 5.59 -5.96
N MET A 82 -10.57 5.36 -6.74
CA MET A 82 -10.59 5.61 -8.19
C MET A 82 -10.38 7.08 -8.58
N LYS A 83 -10.58 8.00 -7.63
CA LYS A 83 -10.41 9.44 -7.82
C LYS A 83 -9.15 9.93 -7.11
N MET A 84 -8.26 9.07 -6.64
CA MET A 84 -7.00 9.49 -6.03
C MET A 84 -5.87 9.34 -7.03
N ASP A 85 -4.97 10.31 -7.00
CA ASP A 85 -3.67 10.16 -7.62
C ASP A 85 -2.73 9.56 -6.57
N LEU A 86 -2.18 8.38 -6.87
CA LEU A 86 -1.31 7.62 -5.98
C LEU A 86 0.10 7.49 -6.57
N GLU A 87 0.42 8.30 -7.58
CA GLU A 87 1.77 8.40 -8.11
C GLU A 87 2.72 8.93 -7.02
N ILE A 88 3.88 8.29 -6.90
CA ILE A 88 4.89 8.62 -5.89
C ILE A 88 6.10 9.16 -6.65
N GLU A 89 6.30 10.46 -6.58
CA GLU A 89 7.45 11.13 -7.20
C GLU A 89 8.71 11.01 -6.35
N VAL A 90 8.56 11.03 -5.02
CA VAL A 90 9.66 11.02 -4.05
C VAL A 90 9.41 9.94 -3.00
N PHE A 91 10.41 9.09 -2.76
CA PHE A 91 10.40 8.05 -1.73
C PHE A 91 11.13 8.58 -0.49
N ASP A 92 10.46 9.40 0.31
CA ASP A 92 10.98 9.99 1.55
C ASP A 92 10.49 9.26 2.83
N PHE A 93 10.00 8.02 2.69
CA PHE A 93 9.47 7.19 3.76
C PHE A 93 10.26 5.88 3.92
N SER A 94 10.10 5.24 5.09
CA SER A 94 10.77 3.97 5.38
C SER A 94 10.21 2.83 4.53
N ILE A 95 11.09 2.00 3.97
CA ILE A 95 10.71 0.76 3.27
C ILE A 95 11.24 -0.43 4.07
N PHE A 96 10.33 -1.28 4.52
CA PHE A 96 10.66 -2.46 5.33
C PHE A 96 10.80 -3.72 4.46
N GLU A 97 11.72 -4.58 4.87
CA GLU A 97 11.87 -5.94 4.37
C GLU A 97 11.61 -6.89 5.53
N PHE A 98 10.47 -7.59 5.49
CA PHE A 98 10.07 -8.50 6.56
C PHE A 98 10.66 -9.90 6.37
N ASP A 99 10.75 -10.64 7.47
CA ASP A 99 10.96 -12.08 7.42
C ASP A 99 9.64 -12.79 7.09
N TYR A 100 9.52 -13.20 5.83
CA TYR A 100 8.34 -13.89 5.30
C TYR A 100 8.14 -15.32 5.82
N ASN A 101 9.05 -15.85 6.63
CA ASN A 101 8.85 -17.13 7.33
C ASN A 101 7.94 -17.01 8.55
N ASN A 102 7.69 -15.77 9.01
CA ASN A 102 6.83 -15.47 10.14
C ASN A 102 5.53 -14.81 9.67
N LYS A 103 4.48 -14.90 10.49
CA LYS A 103 3.25 -14.14 10.23
C LYS A 103 3.55 -12.65 10.34
N ILE A 104 3.22 -11.91 9.29
CA ILE A 104 3.35 -10.46 9.24
C ILE A 104 1.99 -9.84 9.62
N ASP A 105 2.02 -8.88 10.54
CA ASP A 105 0.84 -8.14 10.99
C ASP A 105 1.06 -6.64 10.81
N VAL A 106 0.54 -6.10 9.70
CA VAL A 106 0.77 -4.71 9.33
C VAL A 106 0.09 -3.73 10.30
N GLU A 107 -1.08 -4.06 10.84
CA GLU A 107 -1.77 -3.15 11.78
C GLU A 107 -1.04 -3.06 13.13
N ASP A 108 -0.41 -4.14 13.59
CA ASP A 108 0.47 -4.07 14.77
C ASP A 108 1.71 -3.21 14.49
N VAL A 109 2.33 -3.35 13.31
CA VAL A 109 3.44 -2.49 12.88
C VAL A 109 3.05 -1.01 12.87
N ILE A 110 1.88 -0.67 12.29
CA ILE A 110 1.37 0.70 12.27
C ILE A 110 1.22 1.26 13.69
N THR A 111 0.70 0.44 14.61
CA THR A 111 0.52 0.83 16.01
C THR A 111 1.86 1.14 16.69
N ARG A 112 2.90 0.36 16.40
CA ARG A 112 4.25 0.56 16.95
C ARG A 112 4.98 1.78 16.37
N ILE A 113 4.70 2.15 15.13
CA ILE A 113 5.33 3.31 14.47
C ILE A 113 4.72 4.63 14.95
N LYS A 114 3.41 4.63 15.26
CA LYS A 114 2.69 5.83 15.69
C LYS A 114 2.89 6.18 17.17
N ASN A 115 3.30 5.22 17.98
CA ASN A 115 3.57 5.38 19.41
C ASN A 115 5.03 5.76 19.65
#